data_AF-A0A329ZPU3-F1
#
_entry.id   AF-A0A329ZPU3-F1
#
_cell.length_a   1.000
_cell.length_b   1.000
_cell.length_c   1.000
_cell.angle_alpha   90.00
_cell.angle_beta   90.00
_cell.angle_gamma   90.00
#
_symmetry.space_group_name_H-M   'P 1'
#
loop_
_entity.id
_entity.type
_entity.pdbx_description
1 polymer ?
#
loop_
_entity_poly.entity_id
_entity_poly.type
_entity_poly.pdbx_seq_one_letter_code
_entity_poly.pdbx_strand_id
1 'polypeptide(L)'
;MKDVRVGAEYLTNVALSKDTIVGGSHTLNIGIDNKLRVLKNSSEYIGGDKETTIQGNTIESIHGERIENVRGNKVEVVEGSLDISVNKDINTFIQSNYTLTGNGAVDIRSDTNTHIQSKEQLSISADNTEQLFESDCNVSAGNQIIHQVGETQIIAKGDSVIIKAGGVEVVIDSNGLVVKGGEVKSG
;
A
#
# COMPACT_ATOMS: atom_id res chain seq x y z
N MET A 1 54.64 -0.84 17.24
CA MET A 1 53.30 -0.70 17.84
C MET A 1 53.41 0.20 19.06
N LYS A 2 52.51 1.17 19.23
CA LYS A 2 52.43 2.01 20.43
C LYS A 2 51.13 1.68 21.14
N ASP A 3 51.22 1.24 22.38
CA ASP A 3 50.07 0.95 23.26
C ASP A 3 49.93 2.10 24.27
N VAL A 4 48.70 2.54 24.52
CA VAL A 4 48.38 3.60 25.48
C VAL A 4 47.24 3.11 26.36
N ARG A 5 47.50 3.01 27.66
CA ARG A 5 46.53 2.57 28.67
C ARG A 5 46.30 3.68 29.67
N VAL A 6 45.05 3.96 29.99
CA VAL A 6 44.65 4.98 30.96
C VAL A 6 43.75 4.32 32.00
N GLY A 7 44.09 4.45 33.29
CA GLY A 7 43.37 3.82 34.40
C GLY A 7 42.28 4.69 35.05
N ALA A 8 42.03 5.87 34.50
CA ALA A 8 41.05 6.85 34.95
C ALA A 8 40.47 7.61 33.74
N GLU A 9 39.82 8.76 33.97
CA GLU A 9 39.28 9.60 32.90
C GLU A 9 40.35 10.07 31.90
N TYR A 10 39.98 10.15 30.62
CA TYR A 10 40.83 10.63 29.54
C TYR A 10 40.12 11.71 28.70
N LEU A 11 40.61 12.94 28.75
CA LEU A 11 40.07 14.09 28.02
C LEU A 11 41.00 14.49 26.88
N THR A 12 40.45 14.68 25.68
CA THR A 12 41.16 15.24 24.51
C THR A 12 40.46 16.50 24.03
N ASN A 13 41.13 17.65 24.08
CA ASN A 13 40.63 18.92 23.57
C ASN A 13 41.39 19.31 22.30
N VAL A 14 40.67 19.65 21.24
CA VAL A 14 41.25 20.13 19.97
C VAL A 14 40.47 21.35 19.53
N ALA A 15 41.14 22.50 19.41
CA ALA A 15 40.49 23.79 19.21
C ALA A 15 40.10 24.09 17.75
N LEU A 16 40.74 23.43 16.77
CA LEU A 16 40.59 23.73 15.34
C LEU A 16 40.09 22.52 14.54
N SER A 17 40.94 21.51 14.35
CA SER A 17 40.61 20.32 13.56
C SER A 17 41.31 19.07 14.09
N LYS A 18 40.65 17.92 13.92
CA LYS A 18 41.19 16.61 14.26
C LYS A 18 40.86 15.64 13.12
N ASP A 19 41.89 15.14 12.47
CA ASP A 19 41.78 14.05 11.50
C ASP A 19 42.21 12.73 12.15
N THR A 20 41.56 11.64 11.77
CA THR A 20 41.92 10.29 12.21
C THR A 20 42.03 9.39 10.99
N ILE A 21 43.22 8.88 10.73
CA ILE A 21 43.51 7.98 9.60
C ILE A 21 43.91 6.62 10.16
N VAL A 22 43.22 5.58 9.73
CA VAL A 22 43.49 4.19 10.12
C VAL A 22 43.70 3.38 8.85
N GLY A 23 44.91 2.85 8.65
CA GLY A 23 45.24 2.06 7.45
C GLY A 23 44.77 0.60 7.49
N GLY A 24 44.26 0.16 8.64
CA GLY A 24 43.67 -1.17 8.85
C GLY A 24 42.26 -1.04 9.43
N SER A 25 41.92 -1.92 10.37
CA SER A 25 40.60 -1.92 11.02
C SER A 25 40.47 -0.85 12.10
N HIS A 26 39.25 -0.32 12.26
CA HIS A 26 38.87 0.56 13.36
C HIS A 26 37.72 -0.08 14.15
N THR A 27 37.91 -0.27 15.46
CA THR A 27 36.89 -0.83 16.36
C THR A 27 36.79 0.05 17.59
N LEU A 28 35.56 0.40 17.98
CA LEU A 28 35.27 1.22 19.15
C LEU A 28 34.35 0.42 20.09
N ASN A 29 34.87 0.10 21.28
CA ASN A 29 34.10 -0.55 22.34
C ASN A 29 33.81 0.46 23.45
N ILE A 30 32.54 0.59 23.83
CA ILE A 30 32.08 1.52 24.87
C ILE A 30 31.26 0.73 25.88
N GLY A 31 31.62 0.81 27.16
CA GLY A 31 31.02 -0.03 28.20
C GLY A 31 29.73 0.52 28.83
N ILE A 32 29.45 1.81 28.67
CA ILE A 32 28.29 2.48 29.29
C ILE A 32 27.49 3.20 28.20
N ASP A 33 27.82 4.45 27.89
CA ASP A 33 27.06 5.28 26.95
C ASP A 33 27.95 5.93 25.89
N ASN A 34 27.40 6.08 24.68
CA ASN A 34 28.01 6.87 23.61
C ASN A 34 27.10 8.05 23.24
N LYS A 35 27.58 9.27 23.43
CA LYS A 35 26.87 10.49 23.04
C LYS A 35 27.67 11.27 22.00
N LEU A 36 27.15 11.30 20.78
CA LEU A 36 27.69 12.13 19.69
C LEU A 36 26.85 13.40 19.54
N ARG A 37 27.50 14.57 19.52
CA ARG A 37 26.87 15.86 19.21
C ARG A 37 27.59 16.50 18.03
N VAL A 38 26.83 16.81 16.98
CA VAL A 38 27.31 17.51 15.79
C VAL A 38 26.53 18.82 15.67
N LEU A 39 27.24 19.96 15.64
CA LEU A 39 26.59 21.28 15.65
C LEU A 39 26.06 21.73 14.28
N LYS A 40 26.62 21.18 13.20
CA LYS A 40 26.26 21.53 11.82
C LYS A 40 25.84 20.29 11.05
N ASN A 41 26.78 19.69 10.31
CA ASN A 41 26.49 18.62 9.37
C ASN A 41 27.30 17.36 9.71
N SER A 42 26.71 16.20 9.45
CA SER A 42 27.38 14.91 9.44
C SER A 42 27.18 14.28 8.07
N SER A 43 28.23 13.65 7.53
CA SER A 43 28.16 12.86 6.31
C SER A 43 29.00 11.60 6.48
N GLU A 44 28.48 10.48 6.01
CA GLU A 44 29.13 9.18 6.08
C GLU A 44 29.17 8.57 4.67
N TYR A 45 30.31 8.02 4.30
CA TYR A 45 30.49 7.30 3.04
C TYR A 45 31.07 5.92 3.34
N ILE A 46 30.33 4.88 2.99
CA ILE A 46 30.72 3.49 3.18
C ILE A 46 30.91 2.89 1.79
N GLY A 47 32.13 2.42 1.49
CA GLY A 47 32.43 1.82 0.19
C GLY A 47 31.94 0.38 0.05
N GLY A 48 31.65 -0.29 1.17
CA GLY A 48 31.04 -1.62 1.25
C GLY A 48 29.69 -1.57 1.96
N ASP A 49 29.34 -2.65 2.64
CA ASP A 49 28.05 -2.78 3.31
C ASP A 49 28.00 -2.06 4.67
N LYS A 50 26.81 -1.57 5.03
CA LYS A 50 26.52 -1.04 6.37
C LYS A 50 25.47 -1.93 7.04
N GLU A 51 25.88 -2.59 8.12
CA GLU A 51 24.99 -3.34 9.00
C GLU A 51 24.81 -2.58 10.31
N THR A 52 23.60 -2.59 10.87
CA THR A 52 23.30 -1.96 12.15
C THR A 52 22.35 -2.85 12.93
N THR A 53 22.74 -3.24 14.13
CA THR A 53 21.92 -4.04 15.05
C THR A 53 21.74 -3.26 16.34
N ILE A 54 20.49 -3.08 16.75
CA ILE A 54 20.11 -2.38 17.98
C ILE A 54 19.17 -3.32 18.73
N GLN A 55 19.57 -3.78 19.91
CA GLN A 55 18.76 -4.70 20.73
C GLN A 55 17.63 -3.98 21.47
N GLY A 56 17.81 -2.68 21.72
CA GLY A 56 16.81 -1.82 22.34
C GLY A 56 15.95 -1.09 21.31
N ASN A 57 15.41 0.06 21.72
CA ASN A 57 14.56 0.87 20.87
C ASN A 57 15.37 1.82 19.98
N THR A 58 14.85 2.11 18.79
CA THR A 58 15.28 3.24 17.96
C THR A 58 14.22 4.33 18.01
N ILE A 59 14.61 5.55 18.37
CA ILE A 59 13.73 6.73 18.33
C ILE A 59 14.41 7.78 17.47
N GLU A 60 13.78 8.14 16.35
CA GLU A 60 14.30 9.12 15.39
C GLU A 60 13.34 10.31 15.29
N SER A 61 13.88 11.54 15.30
CA SER A 61 13.11 12.76 15.10
C SER A 61 13.81 13.63 14.07
N ILE A 62 13.17 13.79 12.91
CA ILE A 62 13.65 14.62 11.81
C ILE A 62 12.67 15.79 11.68
N HIS A 63 13.16 17.00 11.93
CA HIS A 63 12.35 18.22 11.85
C HIS A 63 12.28 18.78 10.42
N GLY A 64 13.24 18.38 9.57
CA GLY A 64 13.24 18.68 8.14
C GLY A 64 12.69 17.51 7.33
N GLU A 65 13.30 17.25 6.18
CA GLU A 65 12.85 16.22 5.25
C GLU A 65 13.69 14.94 5.39
N ARG A 66 13.04 13.79 5.18
CA ARG A 66 13.71 12.49 4.98
C ARG A 66 13.59 12.12 3.51
N ILE A 67 14.72 11.97 2.83
CA ILE A 67 14.78 11.50 1.44
C ILE A 67 15.58 10.20 1.42
N GLU A 68 14.96 9.13 0.96
CA GLU A 68 15.56 7.81 0.86
C GLU A 68 15.53 7.33 -0.60
N ASN A 69 16.71 6.98 -1.14
CA ASN A 69 16.83 6.47 -2.51
C ASN A 69 17.46 5.08 -2.48
N VAL A 70 16.65 4.05 -2.70
CA VAL A 70 17.11 2.65 -2.77
C VAL A 70 17.09 2.23 -4.23
N ARG A 71 18.27 1.98 -4.81
CA ARG A 71 18.38 1.50 -6.21
C ARG A 71 18.10 0.00 -6.36
N GLY A 72 18.34 -0.76 -5.29
CA GLY A 72 18.00 -2.17 -5.19
C GLY A 72 16.61 -2.37 -4.59
N ASN A 73 16.40 -3.55 -4.02
CA ASN A 73 15.15 -3.88 -3.34
C ASN A 73 15.12 -3.28 -1.93
N LYS A 74 13.93 -2.82 -1.50
CA LYS A 74 13.63 -2.51 -0.09
C LYS A 74 12.73 -3.60 0.47
N VAL A 75 13.13 -4.20 1.58
CA VAL A 75 12.35 -5.20 2.32
C VAL A 75 12.21 -4.69 3.75
N GLU A 76 10.98 -4.65 4.24
CA GLU A 76 10.64 -4.24 5.60
C GLU A 76 9.78 -5.33 6.24
N VAL A 77 10.20 -5.80 7.42
CA VAL A 77 9.48 -6.83 8.18
C VAL A 77 9.22 -6.26 9.57
N VAL A 78 7.95 -6.20 9.93
CA VAL A 78 7.49 -5.74 11.24
C VAL A 78 6.71 -6.90 11.87
N GLU A 79 7.26 -7.48 12.94
CA GLU A 79 6.59 -8.59 13.64
C GLU A 79 5.44 -8.10 14.53
N GLY A 80 5.49 -6.84 14.97
CA GLY A 80 4.44 -6.15 15.70
C GLY A 80 3.48 -5.38 14.79
N SER A 81 2.94 -4.27 15.28
CA SER A 81 2.10 -3.36 14.50
C SER A 81 2.93 -2.31 13.76
N LEU A 82 2.40 -1.82 12.63
CA LEU A 82 2.90 -0.68 11.89
C LEU A 82 1.81 0.39 11.81
N ASP A 83 2.01 1.50 12.50
CA ASP A 83 1.11 2.66 12.47
C ASP A 83 1.73 3.77 11.63
N ILE A 84 1.02 4.21 10.58
CA ILE A 84 1.44 5.28 9.68
C ILE A 84 0.42 6.42 9.74
N SER A 85 0.84 7.59 10.20
CA SER A 85 0.02 8.80 10.25
C SER A 85 0.63 9.90 9.39
N VAL A 86 -0.15 10.42 8.45
CA VAL A 86 0.25 11.50 7.53
C VAL A 86 -0.81 12.59 7.55
N ASN A 87 -0.41 13.83 7.83
CA ASN A 87 -1.34 14.96 8.00
C ASN A 87 -1.83 15.57 6.67
N LYS A 88 -1.18 15.22 5.56
CA LYS A 88 -1.50 15.71 4.22
C LYS A 88 -1.70 14.50 3.32
N ASP A 89 -0.86 14.35 2.30
CA ASP A 89 -1.09 13.40 1.22
C ASP A 89 -0.13 12.22 1.27
N ILE A 90 -0.62 11.05 0.86
CA ILE A 90 0.18 9.88 0.53
C ILE A 90 0.03 9.65 -0.98
N ASN A 91 1.13 9.71 -1.71
CA ASN A 91 1.18 9.43 -3.14
C ASN A 91 2.04 8.19 -3.38
N THR A 92 1.45 7.15 -3.98
CA THR A 92 2.16 5.91 -4.30
C THR A 92 2.10 5.66 -5.80
N PHE A 93 3.26 5.53 -6.44
CA PHE A 93 3.38 5.23 -7.87
C PHE A 93 4.13 3.91 -8.06
N ILE A 94 3.51 2.97 -8.77
CA ILE A 94 4.06 1.64 -9.05
C ILE A 94 4.03 1.42 -10.56
N GLN A 95 5.16 1.00 -11.14
CA GLN A 95 5.28 0.76 -12.58
C GLN A 95 4.75 -0.61 -13.03
N SER A 96 4.79 -1.59 -12.13
CA SER A 96 4.32 -2.95 -12.37
C SER A 96 3.15 -3.24 -11.44
N ASN A 97 3.25 -4.24 -10.57
CA ASN A 97 2.13 -4.70 -9.75
C ASN A 97 2.16 -4.12 -8.33
N TYR A 98 0.98 -3.78 -7.81
CA TYR A 98 0.76 -3.52 -6.38
C TYR A 98 -0.14 -4.64 -5.82
N THR A 99 0.30 -5.30 -4.77
CA THR A 99 -0.45 -6.38 -4.11
C THR A 99 -0.62 -6.04 -2.64
N LEU A 100 -1.87 -6.01 -2.18
CA LEU A 100 -2.23 -5.87 -0.76
C LEU A 100 -2.90 -7.16 -0.31
N THR A 101 -2.39 -7.76 0.75
CA THR A 101 -2.92 -9.01 1.30
C THR A 101 -3.04 -8.88 2.82
N GLY A 102 -4.23 -9.17 3.34
CA GLY A 102 -4.50 -9.25 4.76
C GLY A 102 -5.16 -10.59 5.07
N ASN A 103 -4.70 -11.26 6.14
CA ASN A 103 -5.37 -12.46 6.65
C ASN A 103 -6.63 -12.10 7.47
N GLY A 104 -6.71 -10.86 7.96
CA GLY A 104 -7.89 -10.29 8.61
C GLY A 104 -8.63 -9.32 7.68
N ALA A 105 -9.45 -8.45 8.28
CA ALA A 105 -10.18 -7.43 7.55
C ALA A 105 -9.25 -6.40 6.90
N VAL A 106 -9.67 -5.88 5.75
CA VAL A 106 -9.04 -4.73 5.07
C VAL A 106 -10.13 -3.67 4.92
N ASP A 107 -10.07 -2.64 5.76
CA ASP A 107 -11.03 -1.54 5.77
C ASP A 107 -10.49 -0.34 4.97
N ILE A 108 -11.31 0.19 4.07
CA ILE A 108 -11.01 1.41 3.30
C ILE A 108 -12.11 2.43 3.58
N ARG A 109 -11.75 3.52 4.27
CA ARG A 109 -12.67 4.61 4.62
C ARG A 109 -12.19 5.92 4.01
N SER A 110 -13.13 6.66 3.43
CA SER A 110 -12.93 8.03 2.97
C SER A 110 -14.17 8.85 3.32
N ASP A 111 -13.98 10.09 3.76
CA ASP A 111 -15.09 10.99 4.09
C ASP A 111 -15.62 11.75 2.87
N THR A 112 -14.90 11.74 1.74
CA THR A 112 -15.27 12.50 0.53
C THR A 112 -15.53 11.60 -0.67
N ASN A 113 -14.51 10.87 -1.14
CA ASN A 113 -14.65 9.96 -2.27
C ASN A 113 -13.69 8.76 -2.19
N THR A 114 -14.08 7.68 -2.85
CA THR A 114 -13.22 6.54 -3.17
C THR A 114 -13.39 6.27 -4.66
N HIS A 115 -12.31 6.40 -5.44
CA HIS A 115 -12.32 6.16 -6.89
C HIS A 115 -11.43 4.97 -7.24
N ILE A 116 -11.99 3.97 -7.92
CA ILE A 116 -11.27 2.78 -8.36
C ILE A 116 -11.50 2.64 -9.86
N GLN A 117 -10.41 2.63 -10.62
CA GLN A 117 -10.46 2.58 -12.08
C GLN A 117 -9.42 1.60 -12.62
N SER A 118 -9.84 0.81 -13.61
CA SER A 118 -8.97 -0.06 -14.41
C SER A 118 -9.26 0.19 -15.88
N LYS A 119 -8.22 0.09 -16.73
CA LYS A 119 -8.36 0.24 -18.18
C LYS A 119 -8.86 -1.04 -18.84
N GLU A 120 -8.50 -2.19 -18.29
CA GLU A 120 -8.80 -3.49 -18.88
C GLU A 120 -9.93 -4.19 -18.11
N GLN A 121 -9.65 -4.59 -16.86
CA GLN A 121 -10.59 -5.33 -16.05
C GLN A 121 -10.58 -4.85 -14.60
N LEU A 122 -11.76 -4.69 -14.02
CA LEU A 122 -11.99 -4.58 -12.58
C LEU A 122 -12.83 -5.80 -12.16
N SER A 123 -12.36 -6.55 -11.16
CA SER A 123 -13.04 -7.75 -10.66
C SER A 123 -13.18 -7.69 -9.15
N ILE A 124 -14.35 -8.09 -8.66
CA ILE A 124 -14.67 -8.21 -7.24
C ILE A 124 -15.25 -9.62 -7.06
N SER A 125 -14.67 -10.40 -6.16
CA SER A 125 -15.08 -11.76 -5.86
C SER A 125 -15.03 -11.97 -4.36
N ALA A 126 -16.15 -12.42 -3.80
CA ALA A 126 -16.33 -12.69 -2.39
C ALA A 126 -17.48 -13.71 -2.25
N ASP A 127 -17.57 -14.35 -1.09
CA ASP A 127 -18.73 -15.21 -0.76
C ASP A 127 -20.04 -14.40 -0.74
N ASN A 128 -19.97 -13.14 -0.31
CA ASN A 128 -21.08 -12.19 -0.33
C ASN A 128 -20.56 -10.77 -0.60
N THR A 129 -21.36 -9.97 -1.33
CA THR A 129 -21.11 -8.56 -1.58
C THR A 129 -22.37 -7.77 -1.24
N GLU A 130 -22.25 -6.75 -0.39
CA GLU A 130 -23.33 -5.83 -0.05
C GLU A 130 -22.99 -4.43 -0.58
N GLN A 131 -23.98 -3.77 -1.18
CA GLN A 131 -23.86 -2.39 -1.65
C GLN A 131 -25.07 -1.59 -1.17
N LEU A 132 -24.83 -0.63 -0.28
CA LEU A 132 -25.84 0.28 0.22
C LEU A 132 -25.55 1.68 -0.33
N PHE A 133 -26.50 2.21 -1.11
CA PHE A 133 -26.44 3.57 -1.64
C PHE A 133 -27.56 4.38 -0.99
N GLU A 134 -27.23 5.55 -0.42
CA GLU A 134 -28.25 6.46 0.16
C GLU A 134 -29.04 7.22 -0.92
N SER A 135 -28.48 7.31 -2.13
CA SER A 135 -29.05 7.99 -3.28
C SER A 135 -28.92 7.07 -4.50
N ASP A 136 -28.57 7.61 -5.66
CA ASP A 136 -28.54 6.88 -6.93
C ASP A 136 -27.45 5.81 -7.02
N CYS A 137 -27.78 4.70 -7.69
CA CYS A 137 -26.84 3.70 -8.18
C CYS A 137 -26.83 3.74 -9.70
N ASN A 138 -25.72 4.18 -10.30
CA ASN A 138 -25.57 4.31 -11.74
C ASN A 138 -24.64 3.22 -12.29
N VAL A 139 -25.15 2.40 -13.21
CA VAL A 139 -24.37 1.38 -13.93
C VAL A 139 -24.50 1.62 -15.43
N SER A 140 -23.39 1.97 -16.07
CA SER A 140 -23.32 2.24 -17.51
C SER A 140 -22.34 1.28 -18.17
N ALA A 141 -22.77 0.60 -19.22
CA ALA A 141 -21.94 -0.31 -20.01
C ALA A 141 -22.09 -0.03 -21.50
N GLY A 142 -20.98 -0.10 -22.24
CA GLY A 142 -21.00 0.12 -23.69
C GLY A 142 -21.49 -1.08 -24.52
N ASN A 143 -21.70 -2.24 -23.90
CA ASN A 143 -22.12 -3.47 -24.58
C ASN A 143 -23.33 -4.12 -23.89
N GLN A 144 -23.15 -4.59 -22.66
CA GLN A 144 -24.21 -5.26 -21.91
C GLN A 144 -24.01 -5.17 -20.39
N ILE A 145 -25.10 -5.28 -19.64
CA ILE A 145 -25.14 -5.51 -18.20
C ILE A 145 -25.82 -6.86 -17.96
N ILE A 146 -25.23 -7.73 -17.15
CA ILE A 146 -25.77 -9.04 -16.79
C ILE A 146 -25.94 -9.12 -15.28
N HIS A 147 -27.16 -9.45 -14.85
CA HIS A 147 -27.46 -9.89 -13.48
C HIS A 147 -27.84 -11.36 -13.52
N GLN A 148 -27.10 -12.24 -12.85
CA GLN A 148 -27.26 -13.69 -12.97
C GLN A 148 -27.26 -14.40 -11.60
N VAL A 149 -28.18 -15.36 -11.43
CA VAL A 149 -28.28 -16.27 -10.29
C VAL A 149 -28.54 -17.68 -10.81
N GLY A 150 -27.50 -18.52 -10.84
CA GLY A 150 -27.56 -19.82 -11.52
C GLY A 150 -27.95 -19.65 -12.99
N GLU A 151 -29.03 -20.30 -13.43
CA GLU A 151 -29.58 -20.18 -14.79
C GLU A 151 -30.51 -18.97 -15.00
N THR A 152 -30.94 -18.32 -13.91
CA THR A 152 -31.80 -17.13 -13.97
C THR A 152 -30.96 -15.91 -14.30
N GLN A 153 -31.38 -15.09 -15.27
CA GLN A 153 -30.62 -13.91 -15.67
C GLN A 153 -31.50 -12.76 -16.19
N ILE A 154 -31.02 -11.55 -15.99
CA ILE A 154 -31.47 -10.31 -16.64
C ILE A 154 -30.29 -9.76 -17.43
N ILE A 155 -30.46 -9.57 -18.74
CA ILE A 155 -29.44 -9.04 -19.64
C ILE A 155 -29.98 -7.77 -20.28
N ALA A 156 -29.35 -6.63 -20.02
CA ALA A 156 -29.59 -5.38 -20.73
C ALA A 156 -28.52 -5.20 -21.81
N LYS A 157 -28.93 -4.90 -23.03
CA LYS A 157 -28.09 -4.58 -24.18
C LYS A 157 -28.43 -3.18 -24.70
N GLY A 158 -27.70 -2.70 -25.71
CA GLY A 158 -27.96 -1.39 -26.30
C GLY A 158 -29.34 -1.22 -26.96
N ASP A 159 -29.98 -2.31 -27.40
CA ASP A 159 -31.22 -2.29 -28.17
C ASP A 159 -32.33 -3.20 -27.61
N SER A 160 -32.03 -3.94 -26.53
CA SER A 160 -32.91 -4.98 -26.02
C SER A 160 -32.69 -5.30 -24.54
N VAL A 161 -33.72 -5.85 -23.91
CA VAL A 161 -33.68 -6.42 -22.56
C VAL A 161 -34.20 -7.85 -22.60
N ILE A 162 -33.46 -8.78 -21.99
CA ILE A 162 -33.79 -10.21 -21.95
C ILE A 162 -33.87 -10.68 -20.50
N ILE A 163 -34.96 -11.34 -20.14
CA ILE A 163 -35.15 -11.96 -18.82
C ILE A 163 -35.35 -13.46 -19.04
N LYS A 164 -34.54 -14.30 -18.38
CA LYS A 164 -34.68 -15.76 -18.41
C LYS A 164 -34.86 -16.31 -17.02
N ALA A 165 -35.91 -17.10 -16.81
CA ALA A 165 -36.20 -17.75 -15.53
C ALA A 165 -37.09 -18.98 -15.75
N GLY A 166 -36.79 -20.10 -15.08
CA GLY A 166 -37.67 -21.28 -15.06
C GLY A 166 -38.01 -21.87 -16.44
N GLY A 167 -37.12 -21.75 -17.42
CA GLY A 167 -37.36 -22.19 -18.81
C GLY A 167 -38.12 -21.21 -19.70
N VAL A 168 -38.53 -20.04 -19.16
CA VAL A 168 -39.17 -18.96 -19.90
C VAL A 168 -38.14 -17.91 -20.30
N GLU A 169 -38.28 -17.34 -21.50
CA GLU A 169 -37.51 -16.19 -21.99
C GLU A 169 -38.46 -15.06 -22.38
N VAL A 170 -38.26 -13.87 -21.80
CA VAL A 170 -38.93 -12.62 -22.16
C VAL A 170 -37.92 -11.72 -22.85
N VAL A 171 -38.27 -11.20 -24.03
CA VAL A 171 -37.45 -10.26 -24.80
C VAL A 171 -38.25 -8.98 -25.04
N ILE A 172 -37.66 -7.84 -24.74
CA ILE A 172 -38.16 -6.51 -25.10
C ILE A 172 -37.16 -5.89 -26.07
N ASP A 173 -37.60 -5.58 -27.28
CA ASP A 173 -36.79 -4.95 -28.33
C ASP A 173 -37.66 -4.04 -29.22
N SER A 174 -37.13 -3.63 -30.38
CA SER A 174 -37.85 -2.79 -31.34
C SER A 174 -39.12 -3.42 -31.93
N ASN A 175 -39.30 -4.73 -31.81
CA ASN A 175 -40.50 -5.46 -32.21
C ASN A 175 -41.54 -5.57 -31.09
N GLY A 176 -41.25 -5.02 -29.90
CA GLY A 176 -42.13 -5.05 -28.73
C GLY A 176 -41.73 -6.12 -27.72
N LEU A 177 -42.73 -6.74 -27.09
CA LEU A 177 -42.54 -7.75 -26.03
C LEU A 177 -42.87 -9.15 -26.56
N VAL A 178 -41.90 -10.07 -26.46
CA VAL A 178 -42.04 -11.47 -26.88
C VAL A 178 -41.79 -12.39 -25.67
N VAL A 179 -42.69 -13.35 -25.45
CA VAL A 179 -42.54 -14.41 -24.43
C VAL A 179 -42.42 -15.76 -25.10
N LYS A 180 -41.39 -16.53 -24.75
CA LYS A 180 -41.12 -17.88 -25.25
C LYS A 180 -41.17 -18.88 -24.10
N GLY A 181 -41.83 -20.02 -24.33
CA GLY A 181 -41.90 -21.11 -23.35
C GLY A 181 -42.89 -20.88 -22.19
N GLY A 182 -43.63 -19.77 -22.20
CA GLY A 182 -44.64 -19.42 -21.20
C GLY A 182 -45.87 -18.78 -21.81
N GLU A 183 -46.89 -18.54 -20.98
CA GLU A 183 -48.13 -17.86 -21.36
C GLU A 183 -48.09 -16.38 -21.00
N VAL A 184 -48.65 -15.53 -21.85
CA VAL A 184 -48.97 -14.14 -21.50
C VAL A 184 -50.41 -14.10 -20.99
N LYS A 185 -50.60 -13.76 -19.72
CA LYS A 185 -51.92 -13.56 -19.13
C LYS A 185 -52.17 -12.06 -18.97
N SER A 186 -53.14 -11.52 -19.71
CA SER A 186 -53.63 -10.15 -19.51
C SER A 186 -54.73 -10.15 -18.45
N GLY A 187 -54.54 -9.39 -17.37
CA GLY A 187 -55.58 -9.12 -16.37
C GLY A 187 -56.53 -8.01 -16.80
#